data_AF-A0A2N0V804-F1
#
_entry.id   AF-A0A2N0V804-F1
#
_cell.length_a   1.000
_cell.length_b   1.000
_cell.length_c   1.000
_cell.angle_alpha   90.00
_cell.angle_beta   90.00
_cell.angle_gamma   90.00
#
_symmetry.space_group_name_H-M   'P 1'
#
loop_
_entity.id
_entity.type
_entity.pdbx_description
1 polymer ?
#
loop_
_entity_poly.entity_id
_entity_poly.type
_entity_poly.pdbx_seq_one_letter_code
_entity_poly.pdbx_strand_id
1 'polypeptide(L)'
;MSNQKFPPEPLANVFLLVFAIFCLAIALSIAWVLGFTLFYPDGALASHLVERADIIRAHIDYLMMAQFLFIFFLLFRQYAVTPPVWVVSACCFGAFFNPLSFLLRGLSAKPVASALPVEPHFPIQAGISFTLTTVGFLTAAILVARAAWKSRSEQD
;
A
#
# COMPACT_ATOMS: atom_id res chain seq x y z
N MET A 1 20.00 6.70 33.31
CA MET A 1 20.79 6.58 32.07
C MET A 1 19.86 6.06 30.98
N SER A 2 19.57 6.87 29.96
CA SER A 2 18.66 6.49 28.88
C SER A 2 19.34 5.43 28.00
N ASN A 3 18.77 4.23 27.95
CA ASN A 3 19.22 3.10 27.12
C ASN A 3 18.85 3.32 25.63
N GLN A 4 19.07 4.52 25.10
CA GLN A 4 18.67 4.85 23.73
C GLN A 4 19.81 4.49 22.76
N LYS A 5 19.73 3.29 22.20
CA LYS A 5 20.70 2.76 21.22
C LYS A 5 20.62 3.44 19.84
N PHE A 6 19.59 4.26 19.60
CA PHE A 6 19.33 4.94 18.32
C PHE A 6 18.76 6.35 18.55
N PRO A 7 19.08 7.32 17.66
CA PRO A 7 18.42 8.63 17.68
C PRO A 7 16.91 8.49 17.47
N PRO A 8 16.09 9.44 17.98
CA PRO A 8 14.64 9.41 17.76
C PRO A 8 14.31 9.52 16.27
N GLU A 9 13.48 8.61 15.77
CA GLU A 9 13.03 8.62 14.38
C GLU A 9 12.04 9.77 14.12
N PRO A 10 12.11 10.44 12.96
CA PRO A 10 11.10 11.41 12.56
C PRO A 10 9.70 10.80 12.57
N LEU A 11 8.71 11.53 13.09
CA LEU A 11 7.32 11.07 13.15
C LEU A 11 6.80 10.59 11.79
N ALA A 12 7.21 11.27 10.70
CA ALA A 12 6.84 10.90 9.34
C ALA A 12 7.33 9.48 8.96
N ASN A 13 8.55 9.10 9.36
CA ASN A 13 9.10 7.77 9.11
C ASN A 13 8.36 6.71 9.94
N VAL A 14 8.08 7.01 11.21
CA VAL A 14 7.30 6.12 12.09
C VAL A 14 5.90 5.89 11.53
N PHE A 15 5.25 6.95 11.03
CA PHE A 15 3.93 6.84 10.41
C PHE A 15 3.96 5.91 9.19
N LEU A 16 4.98 6.05 8.34
CA LEU A 16 5.19 5.20 7.18
C LEU A 16 5.35 3.72 7.56
N LEU A 17 6.13 3.43 8.62
CA LEU A 17 6.30 2.08 9.17
C LEU A 17 4.98 1.49 9.71
N VAL A 18 4.25 2.25 10.52
CA VAL A 18 2.97 1.81 11.08
C VAL A 18 1.99 1.50 9.96
N PHE A 19 1.96 2.32 8.92
CA PHE A 19 1.10 2.11 7.76
C PHE A 19 1.52 0.90 6.92
N ALA A 20 2.83 0.64 6.79
CA ALA A 20 3.34 -0.57 6.15
C ALA A 20 2.84 -1.84 6.87
N ILE A 21 2.91 -1.84 8.20
CA ILE A 21 2.41 -2.94 9.05
C ILE A 21 0.90 -3.11 8.86
N PHE A 22 0.15 -2.00 8.79
CA PHE A 22 -1.28 -2.04 8.56
C PHE A 22 -1.65 -2.68 7.20
N CYS A 23 -1.01 -2.25 6.11
CA CYS A 23 -1.20 -2.87 4.79
C CYS A 23 -0.81 -4.36 4.79
N LEU A 24 0.28 -4.73 5.46
CA LEU A 24 0.70 -6.12 5.60
C LEU A 24 -0.34 -6.95 6.36
N ALA A 25 -0.88 -6.43 7.46
CA ALA A 25 -1.91 -7.10 8.25
C ALA A 25 -3.17 -7.37 7.42
N ILE A 26 -3.59 -6.41 6.58
CA ILE A 26 -4.69 -6.61 5.63
C ILE A 26 -4.33 -7.72 4.63
N ALA A 27 -3.15 -7.66 4.01
CA ALA A 27 -2.73 -8.66 3.04
C ALA A 27 -2.73 -10.09 3.63
N LEU A 28 -2.20 -10.25 4.84
CA LEU A 28 -2.18 -11.54 5.54
C LEU A 28 -3.59 -12.02 5.92
N SER A 29 -4.48 -11.09 6.29
CA SER A 29 -5.88 -11.42 6.57
C SER A 29 -6.58 -11.94 5.31
N ILE A 30 -6.36 -11.31 4.15
CA ILE A 30 -6.89 -11.78 2.87
C ILE A 30 -6.31 -13.16 2.52
N ALA A 31 -5.01 -13.39 2.76
CA ALA A 31 -4.39 -14.69 2.53
C ALA A 31 -5.05 -15.80 3.37
N TRP A 32 -5.34 -15.55 4.65
CA TRP A 32 -6.07 -16.48 5.50
C TRP A 32 -7.48 -16.76 4.99
N VAL A 33 -8.22 -15.73 4.58
CA VAL A 33 -9.58 -15.89 4.01
C VAL A 33 -9.53 -16.71 2.71
N LEU A 34 -8.60 -16.42 1.81
CA LEU A 34 -8.42 -17.18 0.56
C LEU A 34 -7.98 -18.63 0.80
N GLY A 35 -7.15 -18.85 1.81
CA GLY A 35 -6.73 -20.18 2.23
C GLY A 35 -7.88 -20.98 2.83
N PHE A 36 -8.63 -20.39 3.77
CA PHE A 36 -9.77 -21.04 4.40
C PHE A 36 -10.85 -21.43 3.38
N THR A 37 -11.17 -20.53 2.46
CA THR A 37 -12.17 -20.78 1.41
C THR A 37 -11.73 -21.81 0.37
N LEU A 38 -10.43 -22.09 0.26
CA LEU A 38 -9.93 -23.19 -0.57
C LEU A 38 -10.28 -24.56 0.04
N PHE A 39 -10.25 -24.69 1.37
CA PHE A 39 -10.58 -25.93 2.08
C PHE A 39 -12.08 -26.09 2.34
N TYR A 40 -12.82 -24.98 2.41
CA TYR A 40 -14.27 -24.95 2.66
C TYR A 40 -14.99 -24.14 1.56
N PRO A 41 -15.07 -24.67 0.32
CA PRO A 41 -15.60 -23.94 -0.83
C PRO A 41 -17.11 -23.64 -0.72
N ASP A 42 -17.86 -24.47 0.00
CA ASP A 42 -19.32 -24.28 0.22
C ASP A 42 -19.64 -23.54 1.53
N GLY A 43 -18.62 -23.01 2.21
CA GLY A 43 -18.80 -22.29 3.47
C GLY A 43 -19.38 -20.89 3.27
N ALA A 44 -20.03 -20.34 4.32
CA ALA A 44 -20.58 -18.98 4.30
C ALA A 44 -19.55 -17.92 3.88
N LEU A 45 -18.29 -18.06 4.30
CA LEU A 45 -17.19 -17.17 3.90
C LEU A 45 -16.89 -17.21 2.40
N ALA A 46 -16.94 -18.38 1.77
CA ALA A 46 -16.70 -18.53 0.34
C ALA A 46 -17.81 -17.87 -0.49
N SER A 47 -19.05 -17.88 0.02
CA SER A 47 -20.19 -17.21 -0.62
C SER A 47 -20.04 -15.68 -0.72
N HIS A 48 -19.21 -15.06 0.14
CA HIS A 48 -18.91 -13.63 0.08
C HIS A 48 -17.80 -13.27 -0.93
N LEU A 49 -17.03 -14.25 -1.41
CA LEU A 49 -15.96 -14.01 -2.39
C LEU A 49 -16.54 -14.06 -3.82
N VAL A 50 -17.24 -13.00 -4.20
CA VAL A 50 -17.95 -12.92 -5.50
C VAL A 50 -17.00 -13.04 -6.69
N GLU A 51 -15.87 -12.33 -6.65
CA GLU A 51 -14.85 -12.37 -7.71
C GLU A 51 -13.47 -12.65 -7.11
N ARG A 52 -13.15 -13.94 -6.99
CA ARG A 52 -11.90 -14.42 -6.37
C ARG A 52 -10.65 -13.83 -7.04
N ALA A 53 -10.67 -13.59 -8.35
CA ALA A 53 -9.54 -13.01 -9.06
C ALA A 53 -9.22 -11.58 -8.57
N ASP A 54 -10.23 -10.76 -8.32
CA ASP A 54 -10.03 -9.40 -7.82
C ASP A 54 -9.59 -9.38 -6.34
N ILE A 55 -10.02 -10.36 -5.54
CA ILE A 55 -9.54 -10.52 -4.15
C ILE A 55 -8.06 -10.92 -4.13
N ILE A 56 -7.64 -11.82 -5.03
CA ILE A 56 -6.21 -12.18 -5.18
C ILE A 56 -5.40 -10.97 -5.66
N ARG A 57 -5.92 -10.18 -6.62
CA ARG A 57 -5.26 -8.93 -7.06
C ARG A 57 -5.11 -7.96 -5.90
N ALA A 58 -6.15 -7.74 -5.10
CA ALA A 58 -6.09 -6.90 -3.92
C ALA A 58 -5.05 -7.41 -2.90
N HIS A 59 -4.99 -8.72 -2.66
CA HIS A 59 -3.99 -9.33 -1.78
C HIS A 59 -2.56 -9.03 -2.24
N ILE A 60 -2.26 -9.31 -3.52
CA ILE A 60 -0.94 -9.09 -4.10
C ILE A 60 -0.59 -7.60 -4.06
N ASP A 61 -1.52 -6.72 -4.42
CA ASP A 61 -1.27 -5.29 -4.44
C ASP A 61 -1.04 -4.74 -3.02
N TYR A 62 -1.80 -5.18 -2.00
CA TYR A 62 -1.50 -4.84 -0.60
C TYR A 62 -0.12 -5.34 -0.15
N LEU A 63 0.32 -6.53 -0.57
CA LEU A 63 1.69 -7.02 -0.28
C LEU A 63 2.75 -6.10 -0.91
N MET A 64 2.59 -5.75 -2.18
CA MET A 64 3.52 -4.88 -2.89
C MET A 64 3.57 -3.48 -2.27
N MET A 65 2.41 -2.91 -1.92
CA MET A 65 2.33 -1.60 -1.27
C MET A 65 2.98 -1.62 0.12
N ALA A 66 2.73 -2.66 0.93
CA ALA A 66 3.39 -2.83 2.22
C ALA A 66 4.91 -2.92 2.06
N GLN A 67 5.39 -3.70 1.09
CA GLN A 67 6.81 -3.83 0.78
C GLN A 67 7.45 -2.50 0.41
N PHE A 68 6.82 -1.71 -0.48
CA PHE A 68 7.34 -0.38 -0.83
C PHE A 68 7.43 0.54 0.38
N LEU A 69 6.41 0.54 1.25
CA LEU A 69 6.47 1.33 2.48
C LEU A 69 7.62 0.87 3.39
N PHE A 70 7.79 -0.44 3.63
CA PHE A 70 8.94 -0.93 4.41
C PHE A 70 10.28 -0.53 3.79
N ILE A 71 10.42 -0.67 2.47
CA ILE A 71 11.65 -0.29 1.75
C ILE A 71 11.94 1.19 1.94
N PHE A 72 10.97 2.08 1.73
CA PHE A 72 11.20 3.51 1.88
C PHE A 72 11.43 3.93 3.33
N PHE A 73 10.78 3.31 4.32
CA PHE A 73 11.11 3.51 5.72
C PHE A 73 12.59 3.17 6.00
N LEU A 74 13.04 2.00 5.55
CA LEU A 74 14.41 1.56 5.76
C LEU A 74 15.42 2.44 5.02
N LEU A 75 15.13 2.85 3.79
CA LEU A 75 15.99 3.75 3.02
C LEU A 75 16.05 5.15 3.62
N PHE A 76 14.93 5.71 4.09
CA PHE A 76 14.93 7.00 4.77
C PHE A 76 15.75 6.95 6.05
N ARG A 77 15.64 5.86 6.83
CA ARG A 77 16.49 5.64 7.99
C ARG A 77 17.97 5.49 7.62
N GLN A 78 18.28 4.68 6.61
CA GLN A 78 19.66 4.40 6.17
C GLN A 78 20.40 5.67 5.72
N TYR A 79 19.72 6.55 4.98
CA TYR A 79 20.30 7.79 4.44
C TYR A 79 19.97 9.03 5.27
N ALA A 80 19.44 8.86 6.49
CA ALA A 80 19.01 9.95 7.38
C ALA A 80 18.09 10.99 6.69
N VAL A 81 17.24 10.53 5.77
CA VAL A 81 16.28 11.39 5.06
C VAL A 81 15.08 11.65 5.97
N THR A 82 14.76 12.93 6.12
CA THR A 82 13.50 13.36 6.74
C THR A 82 12.52 13.75 5.64
N PRO A 83 11.64 12.83 5.19
CA PRO A 83 10.73 13.11 4.10
C PRO A 83 9.70 14.17 4.51
N PRO A 84 9.26 15.04 3.59
CA PRO A 84 8.13 15.93 3.83
C PRO A 84 6.86 15.13 4.16
N VAL A 85 6.04 15.65 5.08
CA VAL A 85 4.81 14.97 5.53
C VAL A 85 3.89 14.63 4.36
N TRP A 86 3.76 15.52 3.37
CA TRP A 86 2.90 15.28 2.20
C TRP A 86 3.33 14.06 1.39
N VAL A 87 4.64 13.77 1.30
CA VAL A 87 5.16 12.60 0.56
C VAL A 87 4.71 11.33 1.26
N VAL A 88 4.88 11.28 2.59
CA VAL A 88 4.45 10.14 3.40
C VAL A 88 2.94 9.96 3.32
N SER A 89 2.16 11.04 3.42
CA SER A 89 0.70 10.99 3.29
C SER A 89 0.27 10.48 1.91
N ALA A 90 0.90 10.93 0.82
CA ALA A 90 0.60 10.47 -0.53
C ALA A 90 0.91 8.97 -0.71
N CYS A 91 2.07 8.51 -0.23
CA CYS A 91 2.44 7.09 -0.24
C CYS A 91 1.42 6.24 0.53
N CYS A 92 1.05 6.64 1.76
CA CYS A 92 0.12 5.88 2.60
C CYS A 92 -1.29 5.86 2.00
N PHE A 93 -1.79 7.01 1.53
CA PHE A 93 -3.10 7.09 0.88
C PHE A 93 -3.15 6.15 -0.33
N GLY A 94 -2.17 6.27 -1.22
CA GLY A 94 -2.06 5.44 -2.41
C GLY A 94 -1.94 3.95 -2.10
N ALA A 95 -1.10 3.60 -1.14
CA ALA A 95 -0.88 2.22 -0.68
C ALA A 95 -2.15 1.52 -0.16
N PHE A 96 -3.08 2.28 0.40
CA PHE A 96 -4.35 1.73 0.91
C PHE A 96 -5.45 1.73 -0.15
N PHE A 97 -5.66 2.87 -0.83
CA PHE A 97 -6.80 3.01 -1.72
C PHE A 97 -6.62 2.29 -3.06
N ASN A 98 -5.39 2.05 -3.52
CA ASN A 98 -5.15 1.29 -4.75
C ASN A 98 -5.69 -0.15 -4.62
N PRO A 99 -5.24 -0.98 -3.66
CA PRO A 99 -5.74 -2.35 -3.52
C PRO A 99 -7.20 -2.41 -3.05
N LEU A 100 -7.67 -1.41 -2.28
CA LEU A 100 -9.04 -1.38 -1.74
C LEU A 100 -10.10 -1.47 -2.84
N SER A 101 -9.88 -0.82 -3.98
CA SER A 101 -10.82 -0.85 -5.10
C SER A 101 -11.07 -2.28 -5.63
N PHE A 102 -10.00 -3.09 -5.73
CA PHE A 102 -10.08 -4.49 -6.12
C PHE A 102 -10.73 -5.34 -5.03
N LEU A 103 -10.44 -5.06 -3.75
CA LEU A 103 -11.05 -5.78 -2.64
C LEU A 103 -12.56 -5.56 -2.60
N LEU A 104 -13.01 -4.31 -2.70
CA LEU A 104 -14.44 -3.97 -2.71
C LEU A 104 -15.15 -4.59 -3.91
N ARG A 105 -14.52 -4.56 -5.10
CA ARG A 105 -15.05 -5.22 -6.29
C ARG A 105 -15.15 -6.75 -6.11
N GLY A 106 -14.14 -7.36 -5.50
CA GLY A 106 -14.09 -8.78 -5.21
C GLY A 106 -15.20 -9.27 -4.27
N LEU A 107 -15.67 -8.39 -3.38
CA LEU A 107 -16.70 -8.68 -2.38
C LEU A 107 -18.12 -8.21 -2.79
N SER A 108 -18.23 -7.32 -3.79
CA SER A 108 -19.51 -6.76 -4.20
C SER A 108 -20.18 -7.62 -5.25
N ALA A 109 -21.49 -7.83 -5.11
CA ALA A 109 -22.29 -8.53 -6.11
C ALA A 109 -22.22 -7.79 -7.47
N LYS A 110 -22.02 -8.54 -8.56
CA LYS A 110 -22.10 -7.96 -9.91
C LYS A 110 -23.53 -7.47 -10.16
N PRO A 111 -23.73 -6.20 -10.52
CA PRO A 111 -25.04 -5.73 -10.95
C PRO A 111 -25.46 -6.50 -12.21
N VAL A 112 -26.74 -6.82 -12.33
CA VAL A 112 -27.29 -7.49 -13.52
C VAL A 112 -27.01 -6.60 -14.74
N ALA A 113 -26.35 -7.16 -15.76
CA ALA A 113 -25.79 -6.44 -16.90
C ALA A 113 -26.79 -5.58 -17.70
N SER A 114 -28.09 -5.76 -17.48
CA SER A 114 -29.17 -5.00 -18.11
C SER A 114 -29.47 -3.63 -17.48
N ALA A 115 -28.80 -3.24 -16.39
CA ALA A 115 -29.14 -2.02 -15.64
C ALA A 115 -27.98 -1.03 -15.42
N LEU A 116 -26.78 -1.30 -15.95
CA LEU A 116 -25.63 -0.41 -15.71
C LEU A 116 -25.53 0.66 -16.80
N PRO A 117 -25.53 1.96 -16.44
CA PRO A 117 -25.03 2.98 -17.34
C PRO A 117 -23.57 2.64 -17.66
N VAL A 118 -23.19 2.72 -18.94
CA VAL A 118 -21.78 2.67 -19.33
C VAL A 118 -21.11 3.88 -18.69
N GLU A 119 -20.33 3.66 -17.63
CA GLU A 119 -19.60 4.73 -16.94
C GLU A 119 -18.68 5.42 -17.96
N PRO A 120 -18.94 6.68 -18.36
CA PRO A 120 -18.28 7.29 -19.50
C PRO A 120 -16.87 7.80 -19.20
N HIS A 121 -16.44 7.75 -17.93
CA HIS A 121 -15.16 8.29 -17.47
C HIS A 121 -14.48 7.37 -16.47
N PHE A 122 -13.16 7.47 -16.39
CA PHE A 122 -12.37 6.80 -15.37
C PHE A 122 -12.84 7.22 -13.97
N PRO A 123 -12.99 6.31 -12.99
CA PRO A 123 -13.44 6.67 -11.66
C PRO A 123 -12.49 7.67 -11.02
N ILE A 124 -13.01 8.85 -10.64
CA ILE A 124 -12.21 9.96 -10.09
C ILE A 124 -11.38 9.50 -8.89
N GLN A 125 -11.98 8.70 -8.00
CA GLN A 125 -11.29 8.16 -6.83
C GLN A 125 -10.08 7.28 -7.21
N ALA A 126 -10.22 6.44 -8.24
CA ALA A 126 -9.10 5.64 -8.74
C ALA A 126 -8.01 6.55 -9.33
N GLY A 127 -8.40 7.61 -10.05
CA GLY A 127 -7.47 8.58 -10.63
C GLY A 127 -6.65 9.30 -9.58
N ILE A 128 -7.30 9.74 -8.49
CA ILE A 128 -6.64 10.37 -7.35
C ILE A 128 -5.69 9.39 -6.67
N SER A 129 -6.14 8.17 -6.40
CA SER A 129 -5.33 7.15 -5.74
C SER A 129 -4.07 6.80 -6.53
N PHE A 130 -4.20 6.50 -7.83
CA PHE A 130 -3.05 6.22 -8.69
C PHE A 130 -2.08 7.40 -8.76
N THR A 131 -2.62 8.61 -8.90
CA THR A 131 -1.79 9.82 -8.95
C THR A 131 -0.99 10.02 -7.67
N LEU A 132 -1.64 9.89 -6.50
CA LEU A 132 -0.97 10.02 -5.20
C LEU A 132 0.05 8.92 -4.96
N THR A 133 -0.25 7.66 -5.34
CA THR A 133 0.72 6.56 -5.32
C THR A 133 1.95 6.90 -6.15
N THR A 134 1.74 7.29 -7.41
CA THR A 134 2.84 7.57 -8.35
C THR A 134 3.68 8.74 -7.88
N VAL A 135 3.06 9.88 -7.56
CA VAL A 135 3.77 11.09 -7.14
C VAL A 135 4.47 10.86 -5.79
N GLY A 136 3.82 10.21 -4.84
CA GLY A 136 4.38 9.89 -3.53
C GLY A 136 5.64 9.02 -3.64
N PHE A 137 5.51 7.84 -4.25
CA PHE A 137 6.63 6.90 -4.34
C PHE A 137 7.76 7.37 -5.25
N LEU A 138 7.48 8.06 -6.36
CA LEU A 138 8.54 8.65 -7.19
C LEU A 138 9.28 9.75 -6.43
N THR A 139 8.57 10.60 -5.67
CA THR A 139 9.24 11.62 -4.85
C THR A 139 10.11 10.98 -3.77
N ALA A 140 9.61 9.94 -3.10
CA ALA A 140 10.39 9.17 -2.12
C ALA A 140 11.67 8.58 -2.75
N ALA A 141 11.56 8.00 -3.95
CA ALA A 141 12.70 7.47 -4.70
C ALA A 141 13.72 8.56 -5.04
N ILE A 142 13.27 9.73 -5.52
CA ILE A 142 14.15 10.86 -5.83
C ILE A 142 14.87 11.36 -4.57
N LEU A 143 14.19 11.47 -3.44
CA LEU A 143 14.79 11.90 -2.18
C LEU A 143 15.89 10.94 -1.73
N VAL A 144 15.62 9.63 -1.75
CA VAL A 144 16.61 8.59 -1.41
C VAL A 144 17.78 8.62 -2.38
N ALA A 145 17.51 8.66 -3.68
CA ALA A 145 18.52 8.75 -4.72
C ALA A 145 19.47 9.92 -4.45
N ARG A 146 18.93 11.14 -4.31
CA ARG A 146 19.75 12.34 -4.04
C ARG A 146 20.60 12.19 -2.79
N ALA A 147 20.05 11.62 -1.72
CA ALA A 147 20.79 11.37 -0.49
C ALA A 147 21.92 10.35 -0.67
N ALA A 148 21.67 9.26 -1.40
CA ALA A 148 22.65 8.23 -1.72
C ALA A 148 23.80 8.77 -2.60
N TRP A 149 23.48 9.59 -3.60
CA TRP A 149 24.49 10.27 -4.43
C TRP A 149 25.37 11.19 -3.59
N LYS A 150 24.77 11.97 -2.69
CA LYS A 150 25.52 12.88 -1.80
C LYS A 150 26.44 12.12 -0.85
N SER A 151 25.97 11.03 -0.24
CA SER A 151 26.79 10.22 0.66
C SER A 151 27.98 9.58 -0.03
N ARG A 152 27.87 9.30 -1.33
CA ARG A 152 28.98 8.78 -2.13
C ARG A 152 30.02 9.87 -2.41
N SER A 153 29.59 11.06 -2.83
CA SER A 153 30.52 12.16 -3.13
C SER A 153 31.28 12.70 -1.91
N GLU A 154 30.79 12.45 -0.69
CA GLU A 154 31.49 12.82 0.55
C GLU A 154 32.59 11.81 0.95
N GLN A 155 32.67 10.65 0.26
CA GLN A 155 33.68 9.62 0.49
C GLN A 155 34.86 9.69 -0.50
N ASP A 156 34.71 10.43 -1.60
CA ASP A 156 35.75 10.69 -2.61
C ASP A 156 36.51 11.99 -2.28
#